data_AF-A0A381N3A2-F1
#
_entry.id   AF-A0A381N3A2-F1
#
_cell.length_a   1.000
_cell.length_b   1.000
_cell.length_c   1.000
_cell.angle_alpha   90.00
_cell.angle_beta   90.00
_cell.angle_gamma   90.00
#
_symmetry.space_group_name_H-M   'P 1'
#
loop_
_entity.id
_entity.type
_entity.pdbx_description
1 polymer ?
#
loop_
_entity_poly.entity_id
_entity_poly.type
_entity_poly.pdbx_seq_one_letter_code
_entity_poly.pdbx_strand_id
1 'polypeptide(L)'
;MMIPLFGDVSDSTIIKNPKKAFMASIIPGGGQIYNGRIIKGFTVMGLEIIGIQSWLENSKIYSNYDSGDYLLRKHRYLEKRNKYAWWVIFLYFYSMIDAMVDAHLSPFNQIMDASIELEEEGKKNDQ
;
A
#
# COMPACT_ATOMS: atom_id res chain seq x y z
N MET A 1 -19.19 15.26 -6.01
CA MET A 1 -18.48 14.15 -6.68
C MET A 1 -18.33 13.05 -5.64
N MET A 2 -19.21 12.04 -5.67
CA MET A 2 -19.22 10.94 -4.70
C MET A 2 -18.41 9.79 -5.29
N ILE A 3 -17.37 9.34 -4.57
CA ILE A 3 -16.59 8.15 -4.91
C ILE A 3 -17.36 6.95 -4.34
N PRO A 4 -17.79 5.98 -5.18
CA PRO A 4 -18.51 4.82 -4.68
C PRO A 4 -17.56 3.96 -3.83
N LEU A 5 -17.98 3.64 -2.61
CA LEU A 5 -17.25 2.79 -1.65
C LEU A 5 -17.40 1.28 -1.95
N PHE A 6 -18.35 0.91 -2.83
CA PHE A 6 -18.60 -0.45 -3.28
C PHE A 6 -19.13 -0.40 -4.71
N GLY A 7 -18.50 -1.14 -5.63
CA GLY A 7 -18.91 -1.25 -7.04
C GLY A 7 -17.88 -0.65 -7.98
N ASP A 8 -16.95 -1.48 -8.42
CA ASP A 8 -15.98 -1.18 -9.47
C ASP A 8 -16.76 -1.15 -10.81
N VAL A 9 -16.99 0.03 -11.37
CA VAL A 9 -17.20 0.14 -12.83
C VAL A 9 -15.80 0.16 -13.43
N SER A 10 -15.22 -1.02 -13.53
CA SER A 10 -13.94 -1.23 -14.16
C SER A 10 -14.13 -1.00 -15.65
N ASP A 11 -13.65 0.13 -16.16
CA ASP A 11 -13.49 0.30 -17.59
C ASP A 11 -12.37 -0.66 -18.05
N SER A 12 -12.77 -1.82 -18.58
CA SER A 12 -11.89 -2.92 -18.99
C SER A 12 -10.86 -2.50 -20.04
N THR A 13 -10.95 -1.31 -20.63
CA THR A 13 -10.01 -0.86 -21.66
C THR A 13 -8.70 -0.27 -21.12
N ILE A 14 -8.57 -0.04 -19.81
CA ILE A 14 -7.34 0.53 -19.22
C ILE A 14 -6.36 -0.56 -18.78
N ILE A 15 -5.45 -0.94 -19.68
CA ILE A 15 -4.26 -1.74 -19.34
C ILE A 15 -3.36 -0.92 -18.40
N LYS A 16 -3.29 -1.32 -17.13
CA LYS A 16 -2.46 -0.64 -16.12
C LYS A 16 -0.99 -0.92 -16.41
N ASN A 17 -0.18 0.13 -16.52
CA ASN A 17 1.23 -0.02 -16.85
C ASN A 17 2.06 -0.20 -15.57
N PRO A 18 2.80 -1.30 -15.41
CA PRO A 18 3.59 -1.55 -14.20
C PRO A 18 4.67 -0.50 -13.92
N LYS A 19 5.22 0.12 -14.96
CA LYS A 19 6.21 1.21 -14.81
C LYS A 19 5.58 2.45 -14.18
N LYS A 20 4.30 2.72 -14.47
CA LYS A 20 3.55 3.83 -13.85
C LYS A 20 3.16 3.49 -12.39
N ALA A 21 2.78 2.25 -12.11
CA ALA A 21 2.54 1.78 -10.74
C ALA A 21 3.78 1.89 -9.87
N PHE A 22 4.96 1.57 -10.42
CA PHE A 22 6.24 1.77 -9.75
C PHE A 22 6.53 3.25 -9.46
N MET A 23 6.39 4.14 -10.45
CA MET A 23 6.55 5.59 -10.21
C MET A 23 5.55 6.14 -9.19
N ALA A 24 4.31 5.64 -9.18
CA ALA A 24 3.31 6.01 -8.18
C ALA A 24 3.63 5.47 -6.78
N SER A 25 4.33 4.33 -6.68
CA SER A 25 4.75 3.71 -5.41
C SER A 25 5.91 4.45 -4.73
N ILE A 26 6.54 5.42 -5.40
CA ILE A 26 7.52 6.30 -4.74
C ILE A 26 6.87 7.01 -3.56
N ILE A 27 5.59 7.37 -3.71
CA ILE A 27 4.76 7.85 -2.61
C ILE A 27 4.17 6.63 -1.87
N PRO A 28 4.36 6.54 -0.55
CA PRO A 28 3.67 5.59 0.34
C PRO A 28 2.21 5.34 -0.06
N GLY A 29 1.87 4.09 -0.39
CA GLY A 29 0.51 3.70 -0.81
C GLY A 29 0.04 4.18 -2.20
N GLY A 30 0.82 4.99 -2.92
CA GLY A 30 0.44 5.56 -4.22
C GLY A 30 0.32 4.51 -5.34
N GLY A 31 1.14 3.47 -5.33
CA GLY A 31 1.03 2.35 -6.28
C GLY A 31 -0.26 1.57 -6.15
N GLN A 32 -0.74 1.37 -4.91
CA GLN A 32 -1.99 0.68 -4.62
C GLN A 32 -3.22 1.47 -5.08
N ILE A 33 -3.17 2.80 -4.90
CA ILE A 33 -4.21 3.71 -5.40
C ILE A 33 -4.23 3.70 -6.93
N TYR A 34 -3.07 3.71 -7.59
CA TYR A 34 -2.98 3.58 -9.05
C TYR A 34 -3.59 2.27 -9.57
N ASN A 35 -3.42 1.19 -8.80
CA ASN A 35 -4.02 -0.11 -9.12
C ASN A 35 -5.52 -0.19 -8.82
N GLY A 36 -6.18 0.88 -8.35
CA GLY A 36 -7.60 0.88 -7.99
C GLY A 36 -7.89 0.27 -6.61
N ARG A 37 -6.87 -0.20 -5.89
CA ARG A 37 -7.00 -0.82 -4.56
C ARG A 37 -6.92 0.25 -3.47
N ILE A 38 -7.90 1.13 -3.42
CA ILE A 38 -7.92 2.31 -2.53
C ILE A 38 -7.82 1.94 -1.04
N ILE A 39 -8.58 0.92 -0.59
CA ILE A 39 -8.56 0.47 0.80
C ILE A 39 -7.16 0.00 1.19
N LYS A 40 -6.53 -0.86 0.37
CA LYS A 40 -5.16 -1.33 0.61
C LYS A 40 -4.17 -0.16 0.64
N GLY A 41 -4.30 0.78 -0.29
CA GLY A 41 -3.45 1.97 -0.36
C GLY A 41 -3.50 2.82 0.91
N PHE A 42 -4.70 3.13 1.42
CA PHE A 42 -4.84 3.87 2.67
C PHE A 42 -4.33 3.09 3.89
N THR A 43 -4.53 1.77 3.94
CA THR A 43 -3.99 0.94 5.02
C THR A 43 -2.47 0.98 5.06
N VAL A 44 -1.82 0.77 3.90
CA VAL A 44 -0.35 0.86 3.78
C VAL A 44 0.14 2.24 4.18
N MET A 45 -0.46 3.29 3.62
CA MET A 45 -0.09 4.67 3.92
C MET A 45 -0.22 4.99 5.41
N GLY A 46 -1.29 4.54 6.06
CA GLY A 46 -1.48 4.70 7.51
C GLY A 46 -0.41 3.99 8.34
N LEU A 47 -0.09 2.74 8.00
CA LEU A 47 0.98 1.98 8.68
C LEU A 47 2.35 2.63 8.51
N GLU A 48 2.68 3.10 7.31
CA GLU A 48 3.94 3.79 7.04
C GLU A 48 4.02 5.12 7.80
N ILE A 49 2.95 5.91 7.83
CA ILE A 49 2.90 7.17 8.61
C ILE A 49 3.14 6.90 10.09
N ILE A 50 2.45 5.91 10.67
CA ILE A 50 2.62 5.54 12.09
C ILE A 50 4.05 5.06 12.37
N GLY A 51 4.62 4.25 11.47
CA GLY A 51 6.00 3.77 11.56
C GLY A 51 7.01 4.91 11.52
N ILE A 52 6.84 5.85 10.59
CA ILE A 52 7.70 7.03 10.43
C ILE A 52 7.56 7.96 11.64
N GLN A 53 6.34 8.25 12.11
CA GLN A 53 6.13 9.06 13.31
C GLN A 53 6.81 8.43 14.53
N SER A 54 6.62 7.12 14.73
CA SER A 54 7.28 6.37 15.79
C SER A 54 8.81 6.48 15.67
N TRP A 55 9.35 6.36 14.47
CA TRP A 55 10.78 6.51 14.24
C TRP A 55 11.29 7.92 14.59
N LEU A 56 10.59 8.96 14.12
CA LEU A 56 10.94 10.36 14.36
C LEU A 56 10.86 10.74 15.84
N GLU A 57 9.80 10.34 16.55
CA GLU A 57 9.64 10.60 17.97
C GLU A 57 10.77 9.95 18.79
N ASN A 58 11.05 8.66 18.55
CA ASN A 58 12.12 7.96 19.24
C ASN A 58 13.50 8.55 18.88
N SER A 59 13.69 9.07 17.66
CA SER A 59 14.91 9.77 17.27
C SER A 59 15.07 11.13 17.97
N LYS A 60 13.98 11.90 18.08
CA LYS A 60 13.97 13.18 18.78
C LYS A 60 14.25 13.00 20.27
N ILE A 61 13.62 12.01 20.91
CA ILE A 61 13.87 11.69 22.32
C ILE A 61 15.32 11.24 22.52
N TYR A 62 15.84 10.38 21.64
CA TYR A 62 17.23 9.95 21.74
C TYR A 62 18.23 11.11 21.62
N SER A 63 17.99 12.02 20.67
CA SER A 63 18.87 13.17 20.44
C SER A 63 18.85 14.17 21.60
N ASN A 64 17.69 14.39 22.20
CA ASN A 64 17.51 15.34 23.30
C ASN A 64 17.53 14.68 24.68
N TYR A 65 17.99 13.42 24.75
CA TYR A 65 17.89 12.60 25.95
C TYR A 65 18.53 13.26 27.17
N ASP A 66 19.69 13.89 26.96
CA ASP A 66 20.51 14.46 28.03
C ASP A 66 19.94 15.80 28.55
N SER A 67 18.92 16.36 27.89
CA SER A 67 18.26 17.63 28.24
C SER A 67 16.87 17.47 28.83
N GLY A 68 16.33 16.24 28.90
CA GLY A 68 14.96 15.98 29.36
C GLY A 68 14.90 14.89 30.42
N ASP A 69 13.80 14.87 31.17
CA ASP A 69 13.47 13.77 32.09
C ASP A 69 12.61 12.73 31.36
N TYR A 70 13.18 11.55 31.11
CA TYR A 70 12.55 10.49 30.35
C TYR A 70 12.47 9.20 31.19
N LEU A 71 11.30 8.54 31.16
CA LEU A 71 11.01 7.34 31.96
C LEU A 71 11.87 6.12 31.61
N LEU A 72 12.39 6.04 30.38
CA LEU A 72 13.15 4.89 29.89
C LEU A 72 14.62 5.26 29.69
N ARG A 73 15.51 4.27 29.81
CA ARG A 73 16.95 4.45 29.53
C ARG A 73 17.18 4.84 28.06
N LYS A 74 18.15 5.73 27.80
CA LYS A 74 18.59 6.16 26.45
C LYS A 74 18.73 5.01 25.45
N HIS A 75 19.32 3.90 25.89
CA HIS A 75 19.51 2.70 25.07
C HIS A 75 18.19 2.11 24.51
N ARG A 76 17.10 2.16 25.28
CA ARG A 76 15.79 1.66 24.83
C ARG A 76 15.23 2.50 23.70
N TYR A 77 15.49 3.81 23.68
CA TYR A 77 15.08 4.69 22.58
C TYR A 77 15.91 4.46 21.31
N LEU A 78 17.21 4.11 21.45
CA LEU A 78 18.04 3.64 20.33
C LEU A 78 17.46 2.39 19.68
N GLU A 79 17.16 1.38 20.49
CA GLU A 79 16.58 0.13 20.01
C GLU A 79 15.25 0.36 19.31
N LYS A 80 14.35 1.17 19.92
CA LYS A 80 13.05 1.51 19.33
C LYS A 80 13.21 2.24 18.00
N ARG A 81 14.07 3.27 17.93
CA ARG A 81 14.33 3.99 16.69
C ARG A 81 14.84 3.05 15.59
N ASN A 82 15.82 2.20 15.89
CA ASN A 82 16.37 1.25 14.92
C ASN A 82 15.31 0.24 14.48
N LYS A 83 14.51 -0.28 15.42
CA LYS A 83 13.40 -1.18 15.13
C LYS A 83 12.40 -0.53 14.17
N TYR A 84 11.94 0.69 14.45
CA TYR A 84 10.98 1.39 13.59
C TYR A 84 11.58 1.78 12.23
N ALA A 85 12.86 2.18 12.18
CA ALA A 85 13.56 2.44 10.92
C ALA A 85 13.55 1.21 10.01
N TRP A 86 13.91 0.04 10.56
CA TRP A 86 13.86 -1.22 9.82
C TRP A 86 12.44 -1.57 9.39
N TRP A 87 11.45 -1.44 10.27
CA TRP A 87 10.05 -1.70 9.92
C TRP A 87 9.54 -0.81 8.79
N VAL A 88 9.86 0.49 8.81
CA VAL A 88 9.49 1.44 7.75
C VAL A 88 10.11 1.04 6.42
N ILE A 89 11.41 0.70 6.42
CA ILE A 89 12.10 0.24 5.20
C ILE A 89 11.43 -1.01 4.63
N PHE A 90 11.15 -2.01 5.48
CA PHE A 90 10.50 -3.25 5.04
C PHE A 90 9.08 -3.01 4.51
N LEU A 91 8.26 -2.21 5.22
CA LEU A 91 6.90 -1.86 4.79
C LEU A 91 6.88 -1.12 3.45
N TYR A 92 7.82 -0.20 3.24
CA TYR A 92 7.96 0.55 1.99
C TYR A 92 8.22 -0.36 0.80
N PHE A 93 9.26 -1.20 0.88
CA PHE A 93 9.56 -2.13 -0.21
C PHE A 93 8.48 -3.19 -0.40
N TYR A 94 7.91 -3.71 0.69
CA TYR A 94 6.81 -4.67 0.63
C TYR A 94 5.61 -4.11 -0.13
N SER A 95 5.18 -2.90 0.20
CA SER A 95 4.02 -2.27 -0.44
C SER A 95 4.26 -1.94 -1.91
N MET A 96 5.48 -1.54 -2.26
CA MET A 96 5.88 -1.28 -3.64
C MET A 96 5.89 -2.56 -4.48
N ILE A 97 6.42 -3.66 -3.92
CA ILE A 97 6.43 -4.97 -4.60
C ILE A 97 5.00 -5.49 -4.78
N ASP A 98 4.15 -5.41 -3.74
CA ASP A 98 2.73 -5.81 -3.83
C ASP A 98 2.00 -5.02 -4.93
N ALA A 99 2.22 -3.70 -5.00
CA ALA A 99 1.65 -2.87 -6.06
C ALA A 99 2.20 -3.20 -7.45
N MET A 100 3.50 -3.49 -7.56
CA MET A 100 4.10 -3.88 -8.83
C MET A 100 3.53 -5.22 -9.32
N VAL A 101 3.39 -6.20 -8.43
CA VAL A 101 2.81 -7.52 -8.76
C VAL A 101 1.36 -7.36 -9.18
N ASP A 102 0.56 -6.59 -8.43
CA ASP A 102 -0.84 -6.31 -8.78
C ASP A 102 -0.98 -5.63 -10.15
N ALA A 103 -0.05 -4.74 -10.51
CA ALA A 103 -0.05 -4.09 -11.82
C ALA A 103 0.36 -5.05 -12.94
N HIS A 104 1.28 -5.99 -12.70
CA HIS A 104 1.65 -7.00 -13.69
C HIS A 104 0.54 -8.03 -13.92
N LEU A 105 -0.27 -8.31 -12.90
CA LEU A 105 -1.36 -9.29 -12.98
C LEU A 105 -2.66 -8.71 -13.52
N SER A 106 -2.77 -7.39 -13.71
CA SER A 106 -4.01 -6.77 -14.21
C SER A 106 -4.50 -7.32 -15.56
N PRO A 107 -3.63 -7.63 -16.56
CA PRO A 107 -4.08 -8.20 -17.83
C PRO A 107 -4.57 -9.64 -17.69
N PHE A 108 -4.05 -10.40 -16.72
CA PHE A 108 -4.46 -11.79 -16.49
C PHE A 108 -5.85 -11.86 -15.87
N ASN A 109 -6.13 -11.04 -14.85
CA ASN A 109 -7.45 -10.99 -14.21
C ASN A 109 -8.53 -10.62 -15.22
N GLN A 110 -8.25 -9.67 -16.12
CA GLN A 110 -9.19 -9.27 -17.17
C GLN A 110 -9.62 -10.46 -18.05
N ILE A 111 -8.69 -11.32 -18.44
CA ILE A 111 -8.99 -12.48 -19.30
C ILE A 111 -9.84 -13.50 -18.53
N MET A 112 -9.52 -13.75 -17.26
CA MET A 112 -10.27 -14.65 -16.39
C MET A 112 -11.71 -14.16 -16.18
N ASP A 113 -11.88 -12.88 -15.82
CA ASP A 113 -13.20 -12.30 -15.56
C ASP A 113 -14.07 -12.32 -16.83
N ALA A 114 -13.51 -11.95 -17.98
CA ALA A 114 -14.22 -11.99 -19.26
C ALA A 114 -14.67 -13.41 -19.64
N SER A 115 -13.86 -14.44 -19.34
CA SER A 115 -14.23 -15.84 -19.62
C SER A 115 -15.39 -16.34 -18.76
N ILE A 116 -15.48 -15.88 -17.51
CA ILE A 116 -16.56 -16.23 -16.57
C ILE A 116 -17.88 -15.57 -17.00
N GLU A 117 -17.84 -14.28 -17.37
CA GLU A 117 -19.04 -13.57 -17.84
C GLU A 117 -19.65 -14.23 -19.09
N LEU A 118 -18.81 -14.63 -20.06
CA LEU A 118 -19.26 -15.33 -21.27
C LEU A 118 -19.91 -16.69 -20.94
N GLU A 119 -19.41 -17.39 -19.91
CA GLU A 119 -20.00 -18.67 -19.48
C GLU A 119 -21.34 -18.47 -18.76
N GLU A 120 -21.50 -17.41 -17.97
CA GLU A 120 -22.77 -17.06 -17.31
C GLU A 120 -23.82 -16.55 -18.31
N GLU A 121 -23.44 -15.73 -19.28
CA GLU A 121 -24.35 -15.28 -20.34
C GLU A 121 -24.81 -16.45 -21.22
N GLY A 122 -23.92 -17.37 -21.58
CA GLY A 122 -24.28 -18.60 -22.30
C GLY A 122 -25.33 -19.42 -21.54
N LYS A 123 -25.17 -19.60 -20.23
CA LYS A 123 -26.13 -20.34 -19.39
C LYS A 123 -27.48 -19.64 -19.21
N LYS A 124 -27.53 -18.30 -19.27
CA LYS A 124 -28.79 -17.53 -19.21
C LYS A 124 -29.57 -17.53 -20.52
N ASN A 125 -28.89 -17.61 -21.66
CA ASN A 125 -29.53 -17.58 -22.97
C ASN A 125 -30.10 -18.95 -23.39
N ASP A 126 -29.64 -20.03 -22.74
CA ASP A 126 -30.10 -21.42 -22.95
C ASP A 126 -31.23 -21.85 -21.97
N GLN A 127 -31.73 -20.94 -21.11
CA GLN A 127 -32.90 -21.12 -20.22
C GLN A 127 -34.10 -20.29 -20.68
#